data_AF-A0A7R6WRH2-F1
#
_entry.id   AF-A0A7R6WRH2-F1
#
_cell.length_a   1.000
_cell.length_b   1.000
_cell.length_c   1.000
_cell.angle_alpha   90.00
_cell.angle_beta   90.00
_cell.angle_gamma   90.00
#
_symmetry.space_group_name_H-M   'P 1'
#
loop_
_entity.id
_entity.type
_entity.pdbx_description
1 polymer ?
#
loop_
_entity_poly.entity_id
_entity_poly.type
_entity_poly.pdbx_seq_one_letter_code
_entity_poly.pdbx_strand_id
1 'polypeptide(L)' 'MAERPKAFDPKAEFVRKVAQETGISEGQVRELISMVGYDHSSLVREARILKQSEQ' A
#
# COMPACT_ATOMS: atom_id res chain seq x y z
N MET A 1 -7.39 -27.92 -12.16
CA MET A 1 -8.00 -27.08 -11.11
C MET A 1 -8.14 -25.69 -11.73
N ALA A 2 -9.36 -25.22 -11.98
CA ALA A 2 -9.57 -23.92 -12.61
C ALA A 2 -9.14 -22.82 -11.65
N GLU A 3 -8.16 -22.02 -12.06
CA GLU A 3 -7.78 -20.80 -11.37
C GLU A 3 -9.01 -19.89 -11.34
N ARG A 4 -9.62 -19.73 -10.16
CA ARG A 4 -10.69 -18.75 -9.95
C ARG A 4 -10.14 -17.38 -10.37
N PRO A 5 -10.85 -16.59 -11.19
CA PRO A 5 -10.41 -15.23 -11.45
C PRO A 5 -10.31 -14.53 -10.09
N LYS A 6 -9.10 -14.05 -9.75
CA LYS A 6 -8.91 -13.21 -8.56
C LYS A 6 -9.99 -12.14 -8.62
N ALA A 7 -10.87 -12.13 -7.63
CA ALA A 7 -11.84 -11.07 -7.50
C ALA A 7 -11.07 -9.75 -7.59
N PHE A 8 -11.58 -8.83 -8.41
CA PHE A 8 -11.03 -7.49 -8.48
C PHE A 8 -11.23 -6.87 -7.10
N ASP A 9 -10.20 -6.92 -6.28
CA ASP A 9 -10.17 -6.33 -4.94
C ASP A 9 -9.56 -4.93 -5.07
N PRO A 10 -10.37 -3.87 -5.18
CA PRO A 10 -9.87 -2.51 -5.38
C PRO A 10 -8.94 -2.06 -4.24
N LYS A 11 -9.14 -2.60 -3.04
CA LYS A 11 -8.25 -2.37 -1.89
C LYS A 11 -6.87 -3.00 -2.08
N ALA A 12 -6.81 -4.21 -2.65
CA ALA A 12 -5.54 -4.89 -2.90
C ALA A 12 -4.77 -4.20 -4.03
N GLU A 13 -5.45 -3.74 -5.07
CA GLU A 13 -4.82 -2.94 -6.13
C GLU A 13 -4.29 -1.60 -5.61
N PHE A 14 -5.06 -0.93 -4.76
CA PHE A 14 -4.62 0.32 -4.14
C PHE A 14 -3.34 0.13 -3.31
N VAL A 15 -3.30 -0.91 -2.47
CA VAL A 15 -2.12 -1.26 -1.67
C VAL A 15 -0.91 -1.50 -2.57
N ARG A 16 -1.09 -2.29 -3.63
CA ARG A 16 -0.03 -2.62 -4.57
C ARG A 16 0.48 -1.38 -5.33
N LYS A 17 -0.43 -0.48 -5.72
CA LYS A 17 -0.08 0.78 -6.40
C LYS A 17 0.74 1.69 -5.49
N VAL A 18 0.30 1.91 -4.26
CA VAL A 18 1.02 2.75 -3.29
C VAL A 18 2.39 2.13 -2.96
N ALA A 19 2.47 0.82 -2.78
CA ALA A 19 3.73 0.11 -2.54
C ALA A 19 4.72 0.31 -3.69
N GLN A 20 4.27 0.18 -4.94
CA GLN A 20 5.11 0.41 -6.12
C GLN A 20 5.54 1.87 -6.27
N GLU A 21 4.64 2.81 -5.99
CA GLU A 21 4.89 4.25 -6.13
C GLU A 21 5.89 4.76 -5.08
N THR A 22 5.79 4.26 -3.85
CA THR A 22 6.61 4.71 -2.71
C THR A 22 7.85 3.85 -2.50
N GLY A 23 7.83 2.62 -2.99
CA GLY A 23 8.88 1.61 -2.83
C GLY A 23 8.94 1.00 -1.44
N ILE A 24 7.85 1.05 -0.67
CA ILE A 24 7.69 0.33 0.61
C ILE A 24 6.91 -0.97 0.38
N SER A 25 6.92 -1.87 1.36
CA SER A 25 6.26 -3.17 1.22
C SER A 25 4.73 -3.06 1.36
N GLU A 26 3.96 -3.94 0.72
CA GLU A 26 2.49 -3.97 0.82
C GLU A 26 2.00 -4.11 2.28
N GLY A 27 2.76 -4.80 3.12
CA GLY A 27 2.50 -4.89 4.57
C GLY A 27 2.59 -3.53 5.26
N GLN A 28 3.63 -2.74 4.96
CA GLN A 28 3.79 -1.39 5.50
C GLN A 28 2.69 -0.46 4.99
N VAL A 29 2.28 -0.58 3.73
CA VAL A 29 1.13 0.19 3.21
C VAL A 29 -0.16 -0.14 3.97
N ARG A 30 -0.41 -1.42 4.30
CA ARG A 30 -1.59 -1.81 5.08
C ARG A 30 -1.54 -1.26 6.50
N GLU A 31 -0.38 -1.25 7.12
CA GLU A 31 -0.16 -0.62 8.44
C GLU A 31 -0.46 0.87 8.38
N LEU A 32 0.09 1.58 7.38
CA LEU A 32 -0.20 2.99 7.14
C LEU A 32 -1.71 3.23 6.91
N ILE A 33 -2.37 2.40 6.10
CA ILE A 33 -3.83 2.48 5.90
C ILE A 33 -4.58 2.28 7.21
N SER A 34 -4.10 1.39 8.10
CA SER A 34 -4.72 1.20 9.40
C SER A 34 -4.54 2.40 10.33
N MET A 35 -3.49 3.21 10.14
CA MET A 35 -3.20 4.40 10.95
C MET A 35 -3.86 5.68 10.42
N VAL A 36 -3.80 5.92 9.11
CA VAL A 36 -4.25 7.18 8.48
C VAL A 36 -5.44 7.01 7.52
N GLY A 37 -5.85 5.78 7.22
CA GLY A 37 -6.93 5.47 6.28
C GLY A 37 -6.47 5.34 4.82
N TYR A 38 -7.43 5.28 3.89
CA TYR A 38 -7.20 5.06 2.46
C TYR A 38 -6.88 6.35 1.67
N ASP A 39 -6.32 7.37 2.31
CA ASP A 39 -5.97 8.62 1.65
C ASP A 39 -4.61 8.52 0.95
N HIS A 40 -4.60 8.58 -0.39
CA HIS A 40 -3.38 8.39 -1.20
C HIS A 40 -2.29 9.41 -0.86
N SER A 41 -2.64 10.69 -0.71
CA SER A 41 -1.68 11.76 -0.39
C SER A 41 -1.01 11.54 0.98
N SER A 42 -1.80 11.16 1.98
CA SER A 42 -1.31 10.84 3.32
C SER A 42 -0.41 9.61 3.28
N LEU A 43 -0.83 8.54 2.60
CA LEU A 43 -0.04 7.31 2.50
C LEU A 43 1.30 7.52 1.79
N VAL A 44 1.32 8.28 0.70
CA VAL A 44 2.58 8.58 -0.02
C VAL A 44 3.52 9.41 0.84
N ARG A 45 2.99 10.38 1.59
CA ARG A 45 3.79 11.18 2.52
C ARG A 45 4.37 10.33 3.63
N GLU A 46 3.54 9.56 4.32
CA GLU A 46 3.99 8.70 5.42
C GLU A 46 4.95 7.64 4.90
N ALA A 47 4.69 7.02 3.74
CA ALA A 47 5.58 6.05 3.13
C ALA A 47 6.97 6.62 2.78
N ARG A 48 7.04 7.88 2.31
CA ARG A 48 8.32 8.56 2.07
C ARG A 48 9.09 8.78 3.37
N ILE A 49 8.40 9.23 4.42
CA ILE A 49 9.00 9.42 5.75
C ILE A 49 9.51 8.09 6.30
N LEU A 50 8.70 7.04 6.19
CA LEU A 50 9.03 5.69 6.63
C LEU A 50 10.29 5.18 5.90
N LYS A 51 10.33 5.32 4.58
CA LYS A 51 11.51 4.95 3.77
C LYS A 51 12.77 5.74 4.11
N GLN A 52 12.64 7.02 4.49
CA GLN A 52 13.77 7.83 4.93
C GLN A 52 14.24 7.51 6.35
N SER A 53 13.34 6.98 7.19
CA SER A 53 13.65 6.62 8.59
C SER A 53 14.28 5.23 8.72
N GLU A 54 14.13 4.37 7.71
CA GLU A 54 14.75 3.04 7.61
C GLU A 54 16.19 3.09 7.07
N GLN A 55 16.78 4.29 6.91
CA GLN A 55 18.13 4.52 6.35
C GLN A 55 19.14 4.99 7.40
#